data_AF-A0A2K3NBG4-F1
#
_entry.id   AF-A0A2K3NBG4-F1
#
_cell.length_a   1.000
_cell.length_b   1.000
_cell.length_c   1.000
_cell.angle_alpha   90.00
_cell.angle_beta   90.00
_cell.angle_gamma   90.00
#
_symmetry.space_group_name_H-M   'P 1'
#
loop_
_entity.id
_entity.type
_entity.pdbx_description
1 polymer ?
#
loop_
_entity_poly.entity_id
_entity_poly.type
_entity_poly.pdbx_seq_one_letter_code
_entity_poly.pdbx_strand_id
1 'polypeptide(L)'
;VERRIDLVYGGGSVGLMGLVSQAVHDGGRHVLGVIPRSLMPREITGDPIGEVRAVSDMHQRKAEMARQADAFIALPGGYGTLEELLEIITWAQLGIHSKP
;
A
#
# COMPACT_ATOMS: atom_id res chain seq x y z
N VAL A 1 -10.63 -3.87 10.44
CA VAL A 1 -10.39 -5.13 11.21
C VAL A 1 -11.65 -5.95 11.43
N GLU A 2 -12.76 -5.38 11.93
CA GLU A 2 -14.03 -6.10 12.15
C GLU A 2 -14.57 -6.87 10.92
N ARG A 3 -14.41 -6.28 9.72
CA ARG A 3 -14.83 -6.89 8.45
C ARG A 3 -13.88 -7.99 7.92
N ARG A 4 -12.82 -8.34 8.67
CA ARG A 4 -11.83 -9.36 8.29
C ARG A 4 -11.18 -9.10 6.92
N ILE A 5 -10.85 -7.84 6.65
CA ILE A 5 -10.16 -7.41 5.44
C ILE A 5 -8.67 -7.22 5.77
N ASP A 6 -7.80 -7.67 4.87
CA ASP A 6 -6.35 -7.51 4.95
C ASP A 6 -5.89 -6.21 4.29
N LEU A 7 -4.67 -5.77 4.58
CA LEU A 7 -4.12 -4.52 4.07
C LEU A 7 -2.97 -4.78 3.09
N VAL A 8 -3.06 -4.18 1.90
CA VAL A 8 -1.93 -3.98 0.99
C VAL A 8 -1.62 -2.49 0.95
N TYR A 9 -0.35 -2.11 1.13
CA TYR A 9 0.06 -0.69 1.15
C TYR A 9 1.51 -0.48 0.73
N GLY A 10 1.98 0.78 0.76
CA GLY A 10 3.31 1.19 0.30
C GLY A 10 4.52 0.85 1.20
N GLY A 11 4.32 0.12 2.31
CA GLY A 11 5.42 -0.43 3.12
C GLY A 11 6.15 0.52 4.07
N GLY A 12 5.79 1.80 4.12
CA GLY A 12 6.37 2.78 5.07
C GLY A 12 5.88 2.61 6.52
N SER A 13 6.70 2.99 7.50
CA SER A 13 6.39 2.91 8.93
C SER A 13 6.04 4.25 9.58
N VAL A 14 6.12 5.36 8.83
CA VAL A 14 5.96 6.72 9.35
C VAL A 14 4.56 7.28 9.01
N GLY A 15 3.99 8.08 9.91
CA GLY A 15 2.73 8.78 9.69
C GLY A 15 1.52 7.85 9.57
N LEU A 16 0.56 8.21 8.72
CA LEU A 16 -0.68 7.44 8.55
C LEU A 16 -0.42 6.01 8.04
N MET A 17 0.63 5.81 7.26
CA MET A 17 1.04 4.50 6.75
C MET A 17 1.40 3.55 7.89
N GLY A 18 2.19 4.00 8.88
CA GLY A 18 2.50 3.22 10.07
C GLY A 18 1.30 3.00 10.99
N LEU A 19 0.47 4.04 11.17
CA LEU A 19 -0.72 3.93 12.02
C LEU A 19 -1.74 2.93 11.48
N VAL A 20 -2.02 2.96 10.17
CA VAL A 20 -2.98 2.03 9.57
C VAL A 20 -2.45 0.60 9.52
N SER A 21 -1.16 0.41 9.21
CA SER A 21 -0.56 -0.92 9.19
C SER A 21 -0.54 -1.55 10.58
N GLN A 22 -0.16 -0.79 11.61
CA GLN A 22 -0.19 -1.24 13.00
C GLN A 22 -1.61 -1.60 13.43
N ALA A 23 -2.59 -0.73 13.19
CA ALA A 23 -3.98 -0.98 13.59
C ALA A 23 -4.58 -2.23 12.91
N VAL A 24 -4.22 -2.50 11.65
CA VAL A 24 -4.66 -3.71 10.95
C VAL A 24 -3.96 -4.95 11.51
N HIS A 25 -2.65 -4.87 11.75
CA HIS A 25 -1.86 -5.96 12.31
C HIS A 25 -2.31 -6.34 13.73
N ASP A 26 -2.52 -5.35 14.61
CA ASP A 26 -2.99 -5.55 15.98
C ASP A 26 -4.39 -6.19 16.03
N GLY A 27 -5.22 -5.92 15.02
CA GLY A 27 -6.50 -6.59 14.84
C GLY A 27 -6.41 -8.01 14.25
N GLY A 28 -5.20 -8.58 14.16
CA GLY A 28 -4.96 -9.96 13.71
C GLY A 28 -5.17 -10.18 12.21
N ARG A 29 -5.07 -9.11 11.40
CA ARG A 29 -5.22 -9.19 9.94
C ARG A 29 -3.85 -9.17 9.27
N HIS A 30 -3.79 -9.70 8.06
CA HIS A 30 -2.57 -9.72 7.29
C HIS A 30 -2.27 -8.31 6.74
N VAL A 31 -0.98 -7.95 6.76
CA VAL A 31 -0.46 -6.68 6.25
C VAL A 31 0.67 -7.00 5.29
N LEU A 32 0.55 -6.52 4.06
CA LEU A 32 1.55 -6.62 3.00
C LEU A 32 2.01 -5.22 2.58
N GLY A 33 3.25 -4.88 2.94
CA GLY A 33 3.94 -3.69 2.47
C GLY A 33 4.71 -3.96 1.18
N VAL A 34 4.48 -3.17 0.13
CA VAL A 34 5.27 -3.24 -1.11
C VAL A 34 6.11 -1.98 -1.21
N ILE A 35 7.43 -2.15 -1.28
CA ILE A 35 8.36 -1.01 -1.22
C ILE A 35 9.57 -1.21 -2.16
N PRO A 36 10.01 -0.18 -2.90
CA PRO A 36 11.25 -0.24 -3.65
C PRO A 36 12.45 -0.36 -2.70
N ARG A 37 13.43 -1.19 -3.06
CA ARG A 37 14.65 -1.38 -2.25
C ARG A 37 15.37 -0.08 -1.93
N SER A 38 15.34 0.88 -2.86
CA SER A 38 15.96 2.20 -2.71
C SER A 38 15.29 3.10 -1.65
N LEU A 39 14.02 2.85 -1.33
CA LEU A 39 13.26 3.65 -0.36
C LEU A 39 13.21 3.03 1.04
N MET A 40 13.53 1.74 1.18
CA MET A 40 13.51 1.05 2.48
C MET A 40 14.27 1.80 3.59
N PRO A 41 15.51 2.30 3.37
CA PRO A 41 16.24 2.99 4.44
C PRO A 41 15.64 4.32 4.89
N ARG A 42 14.75 4.91 4.08
CA ARG A 42 14.11 6.21 4.35
C ARG A 42 12.72 6.06 4.94
N GLU A 43 11.97 5.06 4.47
CA GLU A 43 10.55 4.91 4.78
C GLU A 43 10.28 3.87 5.88
N ILE A 44 11.23 2.98 6.15
CA ILE A 44 11.11 1.95 7.20
C ILE A 44 12.08 2.26 8.33
N THR A 45 11.51 2.55 9.49
CA THR A 45 12.22 2.76 10.75
C THR A 45 11.92 1.62 11.70
N GLY A 46 12.94 0.82 12.05
CA GLY A 46 12.78 -0.35 12.91
C GLY A 46 12.28 -1.58 12.15
N ASP A 47 11.65 -2.49 12.88
CA ASP A 47 11.11 -3.72 12.30
C ASP A 47 9.83 -3.44 11.51
N PRO A 48 9.69 -4.02 10.31
CA PRO A 48 8.49 -3.83 9.52
C PRO A 48 7.28 -4.51 10.14
N ILE A 49 6.11 -3.90 9.95
CA ILE A 49 4.82 -4.46 10.39
C ILE A 49 4.28 -5.37 9.27
N GLY A 50 4.15 -6.66 9.57
CA GLY A 50 3.65 -7.66 8.62
C GLY A 50 4.69 -8.13 7.59
N GLU A 51 4.23 -8.58 6.43
CA GLU A 51 5.10 -8.98 5.31
C GLU A 51 5.56 -7.75 4.55
N VAL A 52 6.85 -7.72 4.18
CA VAL A 52 7.38 -6.71 3.27
C VAL A 52 7.93 -7.34 2.00
N ARG A 53 7.43 -6.85 0.87
CA ARG A 53 7.85 -7.22 -0.48
C ARG A 53 8.69 -6.11 -1.09
N ALA A 54 9.99 -6.37 -1.20
CA ALA A 54 10.94 -5.46 -1.82
C ALA A 54 10.95 -5.59 -3.35
N VAL A 55 10.71 -4.49 -4.05
CA VAL A 55 10.64 -4.41 -5.53
C VAL A 55 11.77 -3.54 -6.11
N SER A 56 11.97 -3.58 -7.44
CA SER A 56 13.04 -2.84 -8.13
C SER A 56 12.79 -1.34 -8.16
N ASP A 57 11.55 -0.92 -8.40
CA ASP A 57 11.21 0.47 -8.70
C ASP A 57 9.75 0.80 -8.36
N MET A 58 9.38 2.07 -8.57
CA MET A 58 8.05 2.60 -8.28
C MET A 58 6.94 2.04 -9.18
N HIS A 59 7.23 1.69 -10.43
CA HIS A 59 6.22 1.11 -11.32
C HIS A 59 5.90 -0.31 -10.89
N GLN A 60 6.93 -1.11 -10.59
CA GLN A 60 6.74 -2.46 -10.05
C GLN A 60 6.01 -2.41 -8.70
N ARG A 61 6.30 -1.40 -7.86
CA ARG A 61 5.58 -1.19 -6.59
C ARG A 61 4.08 -1.03 -6.81
N LYS A 62 3.66 -0.07 -7.64
CA LYS A 62 2.24 0.20 -7.90
C LYS A 62 1.54 -0.97 -8.58
N ALA A 63 2.19 -1.59 -9.56
CA ALA A 63 1.66 -2.76 -10.25
C ALA A 63 1.44 -3.94 -9.28
N GLU A 64 2.39 -4.22 -8.39
CA GLU A 64 2.27 -5.28 -7.39
C GLU A 64 1.17 -4.97 -6.36
N MET A 65 1.08 -3.73 -5.88
CA MET A 65 -0.02 -3.31 -4.99
C MET A 65 -1.38 -3.51 -5.67
N ALA A 66 -1.54 -3.05 -6.91
CA ALA A 66 -2.78 -3.19 -7.67
C ALA A 66 -3.12 -4.65 -8.00
N ARG A 67 -2.11 -5.51 -8.19
CA ARG A 67 -2.30 -6.95 -8.43
C ARG A 67 -2.85 -7.66 -7.19
N GLN A 68 -2.39 -7.27 -6.00
CA GLN A 68 -2.73 -7.89 -4.72
C GLN A 68 -4.01 -7.31 -4.08
N ALA A 69 -4.40 -6.09 -4.44
CA ALA A 69 -5.57 -5.43 -3.89
C ALA A 69 -6.86 -5.86 -4.61
N ASP A 70 -7.96 -6.01 -3.86
CA ASP A 70 -9.30 -6.17 -4.42
C ASP A 70 -10.08 -4.86 -4.50
N ALA A 71 -9.65 -3.84 -3.75
CA ALA A 71 -10.24 -2.51 -3.67
C ALA A 71 -9.17 -1.47 -3.30
N PHE A 72 -9.44 -0.20 -3.61
CA PHE A 72 -8.52 0.90 -3.34
C PHE A 72 -9.14 1.95 -2.42
N ILE A 73 -8.39 2.40 -1.41
CA ILE A 73 -8.81 3.45 -0.48
C ILE A 73 -7.69 4.48 -0.40
N ALA A 74 -7.98 5.72 -0.78
CA ALA A 74 -7.09 6.85 -0.55
C ALA A 74 -7.42 7.52 0.79
N LEU A 75 -6.48 7.44 1.73
CA LEU A 75 -6.51 8.26 2.95
C LEU A 75 -5.88 9.64 2.66
N PRO A 76 -6.09 10.66 3.51
CA PRO A 76 -5.41 11.94 3.36
C PRO A 76 -3.89 11.76 3.24
N GLY A 77 -3.27 12.41 2.26
CA GLY A 77 -1.85 12.25 1.97
C GLY A 77 -1.30 13.35 1.07
N GLY A 78 -0.01 13.25 0.74
CA GLY A 78 0.68 14.20 -0.13
C GLY A 78 0.60 13.83 -1.61
N TYR A 79 1.57 14.32 -2.39
CA TYR A 79 1.64 14.07 -3.83
C TYR A 79 1.74 12.59 -4.19
N GLY A 80 2.40 11.76 -3.39
CA GLY A 80 2.47 10.31 -3.62
C GLY A 80 1.10 9.66 -3.60
N THR A 81 0.25 9.99 -2.62
CA THR A 81 -1.12 9.47 -2.54
C THR A 81 -1.98 9.96 -3.70
N LEU A 82 -1.83 11.22 -4.10
CA LEU A 82 -2.55 11.77 -5.26
C LEU A 82 -2.15 11.05 -6.55
N GLU A 83 -0.86 10.79 -6.75
CA GLU A 83 -0.31 10.09 -7.91
C GLU A 83 -0.84 8.65 -8.00
N GLU A 84 -0.78 7.90 -6.90
CA GLU A 84 -1.31 6.53 -6.82
C GLU A 84 -2.84 6.50 -7.07
N LEU A 85 -3.59 7.45 -6.51
CA LEU A 85 -5.04 7.55 -6.72
C LEU A 85 -5.41 7.85 -8.17
N LEU A 86 -4.74 8.82 -8.80
CA LEU A 86 -5.01 9.20 -10.19
C LEU A 86 -4.70 8.06 -11.16
N GLU A 87 -3.64 7.28 -10.90
CA GLU A 87 -3.31 6.12 -11.73
C GLU A 87 -4.41 5.05 -11.70
N ILE A 88 -4.88 4.67 -10.50
CA ILE A 88 -5.95 3.67 -10.36
C ILE A 88 -7.28 4.16 -10.94
N ILE A 89 -7.63 5.44 -10.76
CA ILE A 89 -8.81 6.02 -11.41
C ILE A 89 -8.69 5.92 -12.94
N THR A 90 -7.51 6.25 -13.48
CA THR A 90 -7.26 6.18 -14.92
C THR A 90 -7.37 4.74 -15.42
N TRP A 91 -6.83 3.77 -14.69
CA TRP A 91 -6.93 2.36 -15.06
C TRP A 91 -8.36 1.85 -15.04
N ALA A 92 -9.18 2.28 -14.08
CA ALA A 92 -10.61 1.98 -14.07
C ALA A 92 -11.32 2.59 -15.29
N GLN A 93 -11.05 3.86 -15.61
CA GLN A 93 -11.63 4.55 -16.78
C GLN A 93 -11.26 3.89 -18.11
N LEU A 94 -10.03 3.36 -18.22
CA LEU A 94 -9.55 2.64 -19.40
C LEU A 94 -10.02 1.18 -19.45
N GLY A 95 -10.75 0.70 -18.44
CA GLY A 95 -11.23 -0.69 -18.36
C GLY A 95 -10.13 -1.71 -18.04
N ILE A 96 -8.99 -1.29 -17.51
CA ILE A 96 -7.88 -2.17 -17.11
C ILE A 96 -8.26 -2.98 -15.85
N HIS A 97 -9.10 -2.41 -14.98
CA HIS A 97 -9.75 -3.14 -13.88
C HIS A 97 -11.14 -2.60 -13.59
N SER A 98 -11.92 -3.37 -12.82
CA SER A 98 -13.23 -2.99 -12.29
C SER A 98 -13.30 -3.01 -10.75
N LYS A 99 -12.13 -3.05 -10.10
CA LYS A 99 -11.98 -3.02 -8.64
C LYS A 99 -12.50 -1.67 -8.08
N PRO A 100 -13.27 -1.69 -6.97
CA PRO A 100 -13.79 -0.48 -6.34
C PRO A 100 -12.71 0.38 -5.69
#